data_AF-A0A2V0R912-F1
#
_entry.id   AF-A0A2V0R912-F1
#
_cell.length_a   1.000
_cell.length_b   1.000
_cell.length_c   1.000
_cell.angle_alpha   90.00
_cell.angle_beta   90.00
_cell.angle_gamma   90.00
#
_symmetry.space_group_name_H-M   'P 1'
#
loop_
_entity.id
_entity.type
_entity.pdbx_description
1 polymer ?
#
loop_
_entity_poly.entity_id
_entity_poly.type
_entity_poly.pdbx_seq_one_letter_code
_entity_poly.pdbx_strand_id
1 'polypeptide(L)'
;MTRISISEVRASFNQLQYQVSKLESLTFFKASHSIGSSKLRSAASRVNTPLPFKPFIDLIEKSLNVSFPTNLVFTPEEVRKRDVDQIAAYQVDFDALPNINFNYFLIASISAYKSLGLDRQDVFYLTSVEQSAASYVKSTSAGYPTFRKKGSDAAIKDATSFTNSFISSPSLSKIMKGCPCAVFHRYQYNIPVSETPKSTAPVYNKEVIQDGLSNIVKKSRQVWGESFRYLTLTAVYFRSFVDETTIWNRQQEVPTTTYGLTKSEISERIIRRLRSTKRDIISVDFSKFDSTVPRIFHIMFYALHLAHHSYMLCPKIISLITVHSIRTPFCYGSSELNFHKRGIASGELLTSLFGSFVNKTIINLAYLEVTNGKQTAESDAVSLGDDLTYLSGIVSLNHFRSLCTRLGMNVDLESCYTCHFDEPFPFLGYIWDRENRPTQLVQWYIAHFVIPSGFIRNRALPIKLLQTYRAISIAMQLYHGMDIYDKLIGYGDTVYKDILYEYKLNGKDPIIFYEGPDSRQVGIGFPLSTIFSIGWEAF
;
A
#
# COMPACT_ATOMS: atom_id res chain seq x y z
N MET A 1 32.44 -2.42 -10.06
CA MET A 1 31.24 -2.67 -9.25
C MET A 1 31.53 -3.81 -8.28
N THR A 2 31.56 -3.52 -6.99
CA THR A 2 31.78 -4.51 -5.93
C THR A 2 30.52 -5.36 -5.78
N ARG A 3 30.58 -6.62 -6.24
CA ARG A 3 29.51 -7.59 -5.97
C ARG A 3 29.51 -7.88 -4.47
N ILE A 4 28.36 -7.72 -3.80
CA ILE A 4 28.23 -8.21 -2.43
C ILE A 4 28.47 -9.71 -2.38
N SER A 5 29.27 -10.13 -1.41
CA SER A 5 29.46 -11.54 -1.10
C SER A 5 28.39 -12.05 -0.14
N ILE A 6 28.01 -13.32 -0.29
CA ILE A 6 27.10 -14.01 0.63
C ILE A 6 27.64 -13.97 2.08
N SER A 7 28.96 -14.00 2.24
CA SER A 7 29.64 -13.89 3.54
C SER A 7 29.42 -12.55 4.22
N GLU A 8 29.49 -11.43 3.48
CA GLU A 8 29.24 -10.09 4.02
C GLU A 8 27.81 -9.94 4.50
N VAL A 9 26.82 -10.36 3.69
CA VAL A 9 25.40 -10.29 4.09
C VAL A 9 25.14 -11.15 5.31
N ARG A 10 25.73 -12.36 5.38
CA ARG A 10 25.60 -13.22 6.56
C ARG A 10 26.19 -12.57 7.81
N ALA A 11 27.36 -11.94 7.68
CA ALA A 11 27.98 -11.22 8.79
C ALA A 11 27.11 -10.06 9.27
N SER A 12 26.60 -9.24 8.35
CA SER A 12 25.68 -8.15 8.66
C SER A 12 24.37 -8.63 9.26
N PHE A 13 23.81 -9.75 8.78
CA PHE A 13 22.60 -10.36 9.33
C PHE A 13 22.81 -10.80 10.78
N ASN A 14 23.87 -11.56 11.05
CA ASN A 14 24.19 -12.04 12.40
C ASN A 14 24.46 -10.87 13.36
N GLN A 15 25.20 -9.84 12.90
CA GLN A 15 25.46 -8.64 13.67
C GLN A 15 24.16 -7.90 14.01
N LEU A 16 23.31 -7.65 13.02
CA LEU A 16 22.06 -6.92 13.22
C LEU A 16 21.08 -7.71 14.08
N GLN A 17 20.94 -9.01 13.85
CA GLN A 17 20.12 -9.90 14.68
C GLN A 17 20.55 -9.83 16.14
N TYR A 18 21.85 -9.95 16.43
CA TYR A 18 22.39 -9.82 17.79
C TYR A 18 22.07 -8.47 18.43
N GLN A 19 22.28 -7.35 17.70
CA GLN A 19 21.97 -6.01 18.23
C GLN A 19 20.48 -5.81 18.50
N VAL A 20 19.62 -6.25 17.57
CA VAL A 20 18.17 -6.20 17.72
C VAL A 20 17.73 -7.01 18.95
N SER A 21 18.20 -8.26 19.08
CA SER A 21 17.90 -9.10 20.24
C SER A 21 18.35 -8.48 21.56
N LYS A 22 19.54 -7.86 21.59
CA LYS A 22 20.05 -7.15 22.78
C LYS A 22 19.16 -5.96 23.13
N LEU A 23 18.77 -5.14 22.15
CA LEU A 23 17.89 -3.99 22.37
C LEU A 23 16.50 -4.42 22.86
N GLU A 24 15.96 -5.51 22.34
CA GLU A 24 14.67 -6.05 22.77
C GLU A 24 14.69 -6.71 24.15
N SER A 25 15.84 -7.26 24.56
CA SER A 25 16.00 -7.83 25.91
C SER A 25 16.00 -6.79 27.03
N LEU A 26 16.14 -5.49 26.68
CA LEU A 26 16.11 -4.41 27.64
C LEU A 26 14.75 -4.38 28.35
N THR A 27 14.78 -4.03 29.65
CA THR A 27 13.57 -3.89 30.49
C THR A 27 12.57 -2.90 29.91
N PHE A 28 12.99 -2.04 28.98
CA PHE A 28 12.12 -1.15 28.23
C PHE A 28 10.89 -1.85 27.66
N PHE A 29 11.03 -2.99 26.98
CA PHE A 29 9.87 -3.67 26.37
C PHE A 29 9.01 -4.46 27.37
N LYS A 30 9.46 -4.59 28.62
CA LYS A 30 8.75 -5.29 29.70
C LYS A 30 8.02 -4.32 30.64
N ALA A 31 8.40 -3.04 30.64
CA ALA A 31 7.79 -2.00 31.47
C ALA A 31 6.61 -1.35 30.74
N SER A 32 5.57 -0.96 31.49
CA SER A 32 4.52 -0.07 30.96
C SER A 32 5.10 1.34 30.81
N HIS A 33 4.87 1.96 29.65
CA HIS A 33 5.23 3.35 29.38
C HIS A 33 3.98 4.14 29.08
N SER A 34 3.80 5.28 29.74
CA SER A 34 2.72 6.22 29.44
C SER A 34 3.23 7.38 28.59
N ILE A 35 2.45 7.77 27.58
CA ILE A 35 2.70 8.95 26.74
C ILE A 35 1.75 10.07 27.16
N GLY A 36 2.32 11.19 27.61
CA GLY A 36 1.60 12.35 28.17
C GLY A 36 0.85 13.24 27.16
N SER A 37 0.16 12.67 26.17
CA SER A 37 -0.58 13.47 25.16
C SER A 37 -2.07 13.17 25.17
N SER A 38 -2.88 14.12 25.65
CA SER A 38 -4.35 14.09 25.52
C SER A 38 -4.81 14.07 24.05
N LYS A 39 -4.02 14.66 23.14
CA LYS A 39 -4.28 14.64 21.70
C LYS A 39 -4.14 13.25 21.10
N LEU A 40 -3.18 12.45 21.56
CA LEU A 40 -3.01 11.06 21.10
C LEU A 40 -4.21 10.21 21.52
N ARG A 41 -4.66 10.33 22.78
CA ARG A 41 -5.90 9.69 23.26
C ARG A 41 -7.13 10.11 22.46
N SER A 42 -7.27 11.41 22.19
CA SER A 42 -8.39 11.93 21.38
C SER A 42 -8.32 11.49 19.91
N ALA A 43 -7.13 11.39 19.32
CA ALA A 43 -6.96 10.93 17.95
C ALA A 43 -7.27 9.43 17.84
N ALA A 44 -6.76 8.61 18.77
CA ALA A 44 -6.97 7.17 18.80
C ALA A 44 -8.42 6.74 19.09
N SER A 45 -9.25 7.61 19.69
CA SER A 45 -10.65 7.32 20.00
C SER A 45 -11.66 7.85 18.97
N ARG A 46 -11.22 8.65 17.99
CA ARG A 46 -12.11 9.25 16.98
C ARG A 46 -12.36 8.30 15.83
N VAL A 47 -13.48 7.58 15.90
CA VAL A 47 -14.02 6.83 14.76
C VAL A 47 -14.95 7.74 13.96
N ASN A 48 -14.47 8.26 12.83
CA ASN A 48 -15.32 8.96 11.87
C ASN A 48 -15.62 8.02 10.70
N THR A 49 -16.90 7.71 10.48
CA THR A 49 -17.32 6.82 9.40
C THR A 49 -17.88 7.63 8.23
N PRO A 50 -17.50 7.30 6.98
CA PRO A 50 -18.01 7.99 5.79
C PRO A 50 -19.48 7.71 5.59
N LEU A 51 -20.23 8.73 5.14
CA LEU A 51 -21.61 8.57 4.71
C LEU A 51 -21.66 8.28 3.20
N PRO A 52 -22.52 7.34 2.75
CA PRO A 52 -22.77 7.12 1.33
C PRO A 52 -23.32 8.36 0.63
N PHE A 53 -23.04 8.49 -0.66
CA PHE A 53 -23.56 9.55 -1.49
C PHE A 53 -24.98 9.22 -1.95
N LYS A 54 -25.97 9.61 -1.12
CA LYS A 54 -27.39 9.38 -1.38
C LYS A 54 -27.84 9.74 -2.81
N PRO A 55 -27.46 10.88 -3.40
CA PRO A 55 -27.85 11.18 -4.79
C PRO A 55 -27.39 10.12 -5.80
N PHE A 56 -26.20 9.53 -5.61
CA PHE A 56 -25.72 8.46 -6.50
C PHE A 56 -26.35 7.10 -6.20
N ILE A 57 -26.74 6.84 -4.95
CA ILE A 57 -27.59 5.68 -4.62
C ILE A 57 -28.89 5.78 -5.41
N ASP A 58 -29.61 6.89 -5.26
CA ASP A 58 -30.93 7.09 -5.87
C ASP A 58 -30.85 6.95 -7.42
N LEU A 59 -29.78 7.45 -8.03
CA LEU A 59 -29.55 7.31 -9.47
C LEU A 59 -29.28 5.86 -9.88
N ILE A 60 -28.45 5.13 -9.15
CA ILE A 60 -28.13 3.73 -9.46
C ILE A 60 -29.36 2.82 -9.24
N GLU A 61 -30.08 3.00 -8.14
CA GLU A 61 -31.33 2.27 -7.86
C GLU A 61 -32.34 2.45 -8.99
N LYS A 62 -32.50 3.69 -9.47
CA LYS A 62 -33.35 4.00 -10.62
C LYS A 62 -32.84 3.38 -11.92
N SER A 63 -31.55 3.51 -12.22
CA SER A 63 -30.95 3.05 -13.48
C SER A 63 -30.94 1.53 -13.62
N LEU A 64 -30.77 0.80 -12.52
CA LEU A 64 -30.66 -0.66 -12.50
C LEU A 64 -31.89 -1.37 -11.92
N ASN A 65 -32.87 -0.63 -11.39
CA ASN A 65 -34.03 -1.17 -10.69
C ASN A 65 -33.64 -2.13 -9.55
N VAL A 66 -32.68 -1.68 -8.72
CA VAL A 66 -32.15 -2.39 -7.54
C VAL A 66 -32.40 -1.58 -6.27
N SER A 67 -32.14 -2.16 -5.11
CA SER A 67 -32.21 -1.48 -3.82
C SER A 67 -30.95 -1.71 -3.01
N PHE A 68 -30.36 -0.63 -2.49
CA PHE A 68 -29.25 -0.69 -1.56
C PHE A 68 -29.72 -1.07 -0.16
N PRO A 69 -28.87 -1.75 0.63
CA PRO A 69 -29.19 -2.04 2.01
C PRO A 69 -29.18 -0.78 2.86
N THR A 70 -29.96 -0.77 3.94
CA THR A 70 -30.09 0.39 4.83
C THR A 70 -28.90 0.56 5.78
N ASN A 71 -28.09 -0.48 5.98
CA ASN A 71 -27.00 -0.56 6.96
C ASN A 71 -25.59 -0.35 6.36
N LEU A 72 -25.48 0.49 5.33
CA LEU A 72 -24.21 0.79 4.64
C LEU A 72 -23.17 1.47 5.53
N VAL A 73 -23.60 2.27 6.52
CA VAL A 73 -22.67 3.03 7.36
C VAL A 73 -22.03 2.11 8.40
N PHE A 74 -20.72 2.25 8.62
CA PHE A 74 -20.04 1.59 9.73
C PHE A 74 -20.54 2.15 11.07
N THR A 75 -20.82 1.27 12.03
CA THR A 75 -21.01 1.69 13.42
C THR A 75 -19.65 1.84 14.12
N PRO A 76 -19.52 2.71 15.13
CA PRO A 76 -18.30 2.79 15.94
C PRO A 76 -17.90 1.45 16.55
N GLU A 77 -18.87 0.63 16.95
CA GLU A 77 -18.66 -0.70 17.53
C GLU A 77 -18.08 -1.68 16.51
N GLU A 78 -18.57 -1.67 15.26
CA GLU A 78 -18.00 -2.47 14.17
C GLU A 78 -16.53 -2.12 13.91
N VAL A 79 -16.19 -0.83 13.96
CA VAL A 79 -14.80 -0.37 13.76
C VAL A 79 -13.93 -0.80 14.93
N ARG A 80 -14.35 -0.56 16.18
CA ARG A 80 -13.58 -0.94 17.38
C ARG A 80 -13.34 -2.45 17.46
N LYS A 81 -14.34 -3.27 17.11
CA LYS A 81 -14.17 -4.74 17.08
C LYS A 81 -13.09 -5.14 16.09
N ARG A 82 -13.13 -4.59 14.87
CA ARG A 82 -12.10 -4.84 13.85
C ARG A 82 -10.74 -4.33 14.28
N ASP A 83 -10.70 -3.25 15.04
CA ASP A 83 -9.45 -2.71 15.53
C ASP A 83 -8.76 -3.69 16.49
N VAL A 84 -9.52 -4.28 17.41
CA VAL A 84 -9.03 -5.32 18.33
C VAL A 84 -8.55 -6.54 17.54
N ASP A 85 -9.34 -7.01 16.58
CA ASP A 85 -8.99 -8.19 15.76
C ASP A 85 -7.72 -7.96 14.92
N GLN A 86 -7.54 -6.76 14.37
CA GLN A 86 -6.35 -6.40 13.59
C GLN A 86 -5.13 -6.23 14.48
N ILE A 87 -5.24 -5.51 15.60
CA ILE A 87 -4.14 -5.37 16.57
C ILE A 87 -3.68 -6.74 17.05
N ALA A 88 -4.61 -7.65 17.39
CA ALA A 88 -4.29 -9.01 17.82
C ALA A 88 -3.44 -9.77 16.79
N ALA A 89 -3.64 -9.54 15.49
CA ALA A 89 -2.85 -10.19 14.43
C ALA A 89 -1.36 -9.80 14.45
N TYR A 90 -1.03 -8.57 14.89
CA TYR A 90 0.34 -8.07 15.09
C TYR A 90 0.96 -8.52 16.42
N GLN A 91 0.18 -9.11 17.34
CA GLN A 91 0.62 -9.52 18.69
C GLN A 91 1.04 -10.99 18.81
N VAL A 92 1.09 -11.71 17.70
CA VAL A 92 1.60 -13.09 17.61
C VAL A 92 3.10 -13.04 17.34
N ASP A 93 3.88 -13.72 18.18
CA ASP A 93 5.32 -13.92 17.91
C ASP A 93 5.49 -15.20 17.10
N PHE A 94 6.34 -15.17 16.07
CA PHE A 94 6.59 -16.31 15.20
C PHE A 94 8.03 -16.27 14.70
N ASP A 95 8.81 -17.29 15.04
CA ASP A 95 10.15 -17.47 14.51
C ASP A 95 10.11 -18.40 13.29
N ALA A 96 10.31 -17.80 12.12
CA ALA A 96 10.30 -18.52 10.85
C ALA A 96 11.63 -19.22 10.54
N LEU A 97 12.72 -18.84 11.20
CA LEU A 97 14.07 -19.28 10.83
C LEU A 97 14.26 -20.82 10.92
N PRO A 98 13.74 -21.53 11.95
CA PRO A 98 13.87 -22.98 12.03
C PRO A 98 13.13 -23.75 10.93
N ASN A 99 12.17 -23.12 10.25
CA ASN A 99 11.27 -23.79 9.31
C ASN A 99 11.72 -23.67 7.84
N ILE A 100 12.86 -23.02 7.58
CA ILE A 100 13.36 -22.74 6.23
C ILE A 100 14.86 -23.04 6.11
N ASN A 101 15.32 -23.30 4.89
CA ASN A 101 16.75 -23.36 4.61
C ASN A 101 17.35 -21.95 4.58
N PHE A 102 18.12 -21.58 5.60
CA PHE A 102 18.69 -20.24 5.72
C PHE A 102 19.63 -19.86 4.55
N ASN A 103 20.35 -20.82 3.96
CA ASN A 103 21.21 -20.54 2.80
C ASN A 103 20.37 -20.15 1.59
N TYR A 104 19.26 -20.85 1.34
CA TYR A 104 18.34 -20.51 0.26
C TYR A 104 17.62 -19.20 0.53
N PHE A 105 17.22 -18.94 1.77
CA PHE A 105 16.61 -17.67 2.17
C PHE A 105 17.56 -16.48 1.92
N LEU A 106 18.84 -16.63 2.26
CA LEU A 106 19.86 -15.62 2.02
C LEU A 106 20.06 -15.35 0.52
N ILE A 107 20.17 -16.39 -0.31
CA ILE A 107 20.30 -16.25 -1.77
C ILE A 107 19.05 -15.59 -2.37
N ALA A 108 17.86 -16.04 -1.95
CA ALA A 108 16.58 -15.48 -2.38
C ALA A 108 16.45 -14.00 -2.05
N SER A 109 16.86 -13.61 -0.84
CA SER A 109 16.83 -12.21 -0.37
C SER A 109 17.80 -11.33 -1.16
N ILE A 110 19.01 -11.82 -1.46
CA ILE A 110 19.97 -11.09 -2.30
C ILE A 110 19.40 -10.87 -3.70
N SER A 111 18.84 -11.90 -4.34
CA SER A 111 18.22 -11.74 -5.66
C SER A 111 17.03 -10.78 -5.62
N ALA A 112 16.17 -10.86 -4.60
CA ALA A 112 15.07 -9.92 -4.41
C ALA A 112 15.56 -8.48 -4.31
N TYR A 113 16.59 -8.23 -3.49
CA TYR A 113 17.20 -6.91 -3.30
C TYR A 113 17.77 -6.32 -4.60
N LYS A 114 18.48 -7.15 -5.38
CA LYS A 114 19.04 -6.75 -6.69
C LYS A 114 17.96 -6.46 -7.72
N SER A 115 16.92 -7.29 -7.79
CA SER A 115 15.83 -7.11 -8.75
C SER A 115 15.04 -5.81 -8.52
N LEU A 116 15.10 -5.26 -7.29
CA LEU A 116 14.56 -3.95 -6.93
C LEU A 116 15.54 -2.79 -7.19
N GLY A 117 16.75 -3.06 -7.69
CA GLY A 117 17.77 -2.06 -7.99
C GLY A 117 18.49 -1.49 -6.77
N LEU A 118 18.38 -2.13 -5.61
CA LEU A 118 18.90 -1.60 -4.34
C LEU A 118 20.41 -1.81 -4.13
N ASP A 119 21.05 -2.63 -4.97
CA ASP A 119 22.48 -2.93 -4.93
C ASP A 119 23.36 -1.91 -5.67
N ARG A 120 22.76 -0.87 -6.27
CA ARG A 120 23.46 0.21 -6.97
C ARG A 120 24.17 1.15 -5.99
N GLN A 121 25.48 0.98 -5.87
CA GLN A 121 26.32 1.77 -4.94
C GLN A 121 26.62 3.19 -5.43
N ASP A 122 26.67 3.39 -6.75
CA ASP A 122 27.07 4.63 -7.41
C ASP A 122 26.06 5.78 -7.29
N VAL A 123 24.85 5.48 -6.79
CA VAL A 123 23.74 6.44 -6.77
C VAL A 123 23.17 6.68 -5.37
N PHE A 124 23.67 6.00 -4.34
CA PHE A 124 23.19 6.18 -2.99
C PHE A 124 23.81 7.44 -2.33
N TYR A 125 22.99 8.17 -1.58
CA TYR A 125 23.42 9.28 -0.72
C TYR A 125 22.42 9.49 0.41
N LEU A 126 22.91 10.00 1.55
CA LEU A 126 22.03 10.44 2.64
C LEU A 126 21.40 11.79 2.27
N THR A 127 20.09 11.92 2.42
CA THR A 127 19.41 13.20 2.23
C THR A 127 19.57 14.08 3.46
N SER A 128 19.63 15.41 3.29
CA SER A 128 19.65 16.30 4.45
C SER A 128 18.36 16.17 5.27
N VAL A 129 18.40 16.53 6.55
CA VAL A 129 17.21 16.48 7.42
C VAL A 129 16.09 17.39 6.88
N GLU A 130 16.46 18.55 6.35
CA GLU A 130 15.53 19.53 5.77
C GLU A 130 14.91 19.01 4.47
N GLN A 131 15.71 18.46 3.57
CA GLN A 131 15.23 17.83 2.33
C GLN A 131 14.31 16.65 2.65
N SER A 132 14.67 15.83 3.64
CA SER A 132 13.90 14.68 4.09
C SER A 132 12.52 15.11 4.58
N ALA A 133 12.44 16.14 5.42
CA ALA A 133 11.16 16.69 5.89
C ALA A 133 10.34 17.31 4.75
N ALA A 134 10.98 17.99 3.79
CA ALA A 134 10.32 18.62 2.66
C ALA A 134 9.78 17.62 1.61
N SER A 135 10.29 16.39 1.59
CA SER A 135 9.99 15.37 0.57
C SER A 135 8.59 14.75 0.67
N TYR A 136 7.87 14.98 1.76
CA TYR A 136 6.55 14.39 2.02
C TYR A 136 5.38 15.27 1.56
N VAL A 137 4.24 14.63 1.27
CA VAL A 137 2.99 15.32 0.94
C VAL A 137 2.54 16.23 2.10
N LYS A 138 2.63 17.54 1.87
CA LYS A 138 2.42 18.61 2.87
C LYS A 138 1.03 18.63 3.51
N SER A 139 0.01 18.15 2.81
CA SER A 139 -1.38 18.19 3.26
C SER A 139 -1.78 17.05 4.23
N THR A 140 -0.94 16.02 4.35
CA THR A 140 -1.22 14.84 5.21
C THR A 140 -0.91 15.11 6.68
N SER A 141 -1.48 14.31 7.59
CA SER A 141 -1.22 14.41 9.03
C SER A 141 0.24 14.08 9.36
N ALA A 142 0.84 14.84 10.25
CA ALA A 142 2.18 14.62 10.80
C ALA A 142 2.21 13.60 11.95
N GLY A 143 1.05 13.05 12.34
CA GLY A 143 0.95 12.08 13.43
C GLY A 143 1.40 12.66 14.78
N TYR A 144 1.81 11.80 15.69
CA TYR A 144 2.34 12.23 16.99
C TYR A 144 3.68 12.98 16.82
N PRO A 145 3.95 14.03 17.61
CA PRO A 145 3.10 14.60 18.68
C PRO A 145 2.19 15.73 18.22
N THR A 146 2.40 16.27 17.02
CA THR A 146 1.80 17.55 16.63
C THR A 146 0.35 17.40 16.16
N PHE A 147 0.03 16.28 15.49
CA PHE A 147 -1.23 16.03 14.79
C PHE A 147 -1.66 17.17 13.85
N ARG A 148 -0.68 17.91 13.33
CA ARG A 148 -0.87 18.98 12.33
C ARG A 148 -0.62 18.44 10.93
N LYS A 149 -0.83 19.26 9.90
CA LYS A 149 -0.38 18.94 8.55
C LYS A 149 1.16 18.93 8.51
N LYS A 150 1.76 18.00 7.77
CA LYS A 150 3.23 17.88 7.61
C LYS A 150 3.86 19.17 7.08
N GLY A 151 3.17 19.90 6.22
CA GLY A 151 3.66 21.17 5.67
C GLY A 151 3.53 22.38 6.60
N SER A 152 3.09 22.21 7.85
CA SER A 152 3.05 23.32 8.81
C SER A 152 4.41 23.55 9.46
N ASP A 153 4.79 24.80 9.67
CA ASP A 153 6.09 25.17 10.27
C ASP A 153 6.35 24.46 11.60
N ALA A 154 5.31 24.33 12.43
CA ALA A 154 5.41 23.63 13.71
C ALA A 154 5.71 22.13 13.55
N ALA A 155 5.13 21.47 12.54
CA ALA A 155 5.39 20.04 12.29
C ALA A 155 6.79 19.84 11.69
N ILE A 156 7.21 20.70 10.77
CA ILE A 156 8.55 20.67 10.16
C ILE A 156 9.61 20.89 11.24
N LYS A 157 9.49 21.97 12.03
CA LYS A 157 10.45 22.29 13.10
C LYS A 157 10.57 21.17 14.14
N ASP A 158 9.46 20.54 14.50
CA ASP A 158 9.47 19.41 15.44
C ASP A 158 10.19 18.19 14.86
N ALA A 159 9.88 17.83 13.61
CA ALA A 159 10.48 16.68 12.95
C ALA A 159 11.99 16.87 12.68
N THR A 160 12.41 18.04 12.22
CA THR A 160 13.83 18.34 11.96
C THR A 160 14.63 18.41 13.25
N SER A 161 14.11 19.08 14.29
CA SER A 161 14.76 19.16 15.61
C SER A 161 14.93 17.78 16.24
N PHE A 162 13.88 16.94 16.20
CA PHE A 162 13.97 15.57 16.67
C PHE A 162 15.03 14.78 15.91
N THR A 163 15.00 14.84 14.57
CA THR A 163 15.90 14.06 13.70
C THR A 163 17.36 14.44 13.95
N ASN A 164 17.67 15.73 14.00
CA ASN A 164 19.01 16.23 14.33
C ASN A 164 19.45 15.76 15.73
N SER A 165 18.59 15.89 16.75
CA SER A 165 18.89 15.42 18.11
C SER A 165 19.08 13.90 18.21
N PHE A 166 18.35 13.14 17.39
CA PHE A 166 18.44 11.69 17.35
C PHE A 166 19.73 11.24 16.68
N ILE A 167 20.09 11.80 15.53
CA ILE A 167 21.33 11.47 14.81
C ILE A 167 22.55 11.75 15.69
N SER A 168 22.59 12.90 16.39
CA SER A 168 23.70 13.25 17.29
C SER A 168 23.77 12.39 18.54
N SER A 169 22.66 11.83 19.01
CA SER A 169 22.62 11.00 20.22
C SER A 169 21.51 9.94 20.12
N PRO A 170 21.76 8.84 19.38
CA PRO A 170 20.76 7.81 19.12
C PRO A 170 20.50 6.98 20.38
N SER A 171 19.22 6.81 20.73
CA SER A 171 18.80 5.97 21.85
C SER A 171 17.45 5.30 21.60
N LEU A 172 17.26 4.11 22.17
CA LEU A 172 16.01 3.35 22.05
C LEU A 172 14.82 4.14 22.62
N SER A 173 14.98 4.74 23.80
CA SER A 173 13.90 5.52 24.42
C SER A 173 13.45 6.69 23.54
N LYS A 174 14.39 7.40 22.87
CA LYS A 174 14.05 8.54 21.98
C LYS A 174 13.19 8.12 20.81
N ILE A 175 13.54 7.03 20.10
CA ILE A 175 12.79 6.59 18.93
C ILE A 175 11.45 5.96 19.32
N MET A 176 11.42 5.11 20.36
CA MET A 176 10.22 4.37 20.74
C MET A 176 9.16 5.26 21.41
N LYS A 177 9.56 6.19 22.29
CA LYS A 177 8.62 7.13 22.95
C LYS A 177 8.36 8.39 22.12
N GLY A 178 9.34 8.80 21.32
CA GLY A 178 9.24 10.01 20.51
C GLY A 178 8.43 9.84 19.23
N CYS A 179 8.26 8.61 18.75
CA CYS A 179 7.63 8.28 17.48
C CYS A 179 6.58 7.14 17.54
N PRO A 180 5.59 7.19 18.46
CA PRO A 180 4.46 6.26 18.40
C PRO A 180 3.57 6.52 17.17
N CYS A 181 3.10 5.44 16.56
CA CYS A 181 2.03 5.43 15.58
C CYS A 181 0.68 5.80 16.22
N ALA A 182 -0.14 6.51 15.46
CA ALA A 182 -1.57 6.65 15.72
C ALA A 182 -2.36 5.76 14.75
N VAL A 183 -3.43 5.13 15.24
CA VAL A 183 -4.31 4.30 14.40
C VAL A 183 -5.30 5.21 13.67
N PHE A 184 -5.26 5.19 12.35
CA PHE A 184 -6.26 5.78 11.46
C PHE A 184 -7.03 4.67 10.74
N HIS A 185 -8.13 5.03 10.07
CA HIS A 185 -8.99 4.06 9.37
C HIS A 185 -9.14 4.41 7.90
N ARG A 186 -9.06 3.38 7.06
CA ARG A 186 -9.50 3.42 5.66
C ARG A 186 -10.69 2.48 5.51
N TYR A 187 -11.78 3.00 4.97
CA TYR A 187 -12.99 2.20 4.74
C TYR A 187 -13.03 1.71 3.30
N GLN A 188 -13.35 0.43 3.15
CA GLN A 188 -13.52 -0.25 1.88
C GLN A 188 -14.82 -1.03 1.89
N TYR A 189 -15.44 -1.12 0.72
CA TYR A 189 -16.68 -1.84 0.51
C TYR A 189 -16.46 -2.75 -0.69
N ASN A 190 -16.77 -4.03 -0.51
CA ASN A 190 -16.76 -4.99 -1.59
C ASN A 190 -18.17 -5.49 -1.82
N ILE A 191 -18.64 -5.38 -3.06
CA ILE A 191 -19.88 -5.99 -3.51
C ILE A 191 -19.45 -7.32 -4.15
N PRO A 192 -19.65 -8.46 -3.48
CA PRO A 192 -19.16 -9.74 -3.97
C PRO A 192 -19.80 -10.11 -5.31
N VAL A 193 -19.09 -10.94 -6.07
CA VAL A 193 -19.55 -11.49 -7.34
C VAL A 193 -19.37 -13.00 -7.25
N SER A 194 -20.38 -13.75 -7.67
CA SER A 194 -20.46 -15.20 -7.52
C SER A 194 -19.49 -15.97 -8.43
N GLU A 195 -18.94 -15.33 -9.46
CA GLU A 195 -18.04 -15.98 -10.43
C GLU A 195 -16.81 -15.12 -10.74
N THR A 196 -15.68 -15.79 -10.97
CA THR A 196 -14.48 -15.17 -11.55
C THR A 196 -14.82 -14.63 -12.95
N PRO A 197 -14.46 -13.37 -13.27
CA PRO A 197 -14.79 -12.81 -14.56
C PRO A 197 -14.04 -13.50 -15.70
N LYS A 198 -14.75 -14.40 -16.40
CA LYS A 198 -14.31 -14.97 -17.69
C LYS A 198 -14.40 -13.95 -18.83
N SER A 199 -15.14 -12.87 -18.61
CA SER A 199 -15.33 -11.75 -19.51
C SER A 199 -15.14 -10.44 -18.76
N THR A 200 -14.55 -9.45 -19.43
CA THR A 200 -14.39 -8.09 -18.93
C THR A 200 -15.49 -7.15 -19.39
N ALA A 201 -16.43 -7.63 -20.21
CA ALA A 201 -17.57 -6.84 -20.66
C ALA A 201 -18.45 -6.45 -19.46
N PRO A 202 -18.87 -5.18 -19.32
CA PRO A 202 -19.73 -4.75 -18.23
C PRO A 202 -21.07 -5.51 -18.21
N VAL A 203 -21.39 -6.15 -17.08
CA VAL A 203 -22.66 -6.87 -16.88
C VAL A 203 -23.58 -6.06 -15.97
N TYR A 204 -24.76 -5.69 -16.49
CA TYR A 204 -25.76 -4.89 -15.79
C TYR A 204 -27.00 -5.71 -15.37
N ASN A 205 -26.82 -7.02 -15.15
CA ASN A 205 -27.92 -7.90 -14.77
C ASN A 205 -28.41 -7.53 -13.35
N LYS A 206 -29.73 -7.28 -13.24
CA LYS A 206 -30.38 -6.84 -12.00
C LYS A 206 -30.20 -7.87 -10.88
N GLU A 207 -30.45 -9.14 -11.15
CA GLU A 207 -30.41 -10.20 -10.15
C GLU A 207 -29.01 -10.34 -9.54
N VAL A 208 -27.97 -10.35 -10.38
CA VAL A 208 -26.56 -10.43 -9.98
C VAL A 208 -26.15 -9.22 -9.14
N ILE A 209 -26.57 -8.00 -9.54
CA ILE A 209 -26.22 -6.79 -8.79
C ILE A 209 -26.99 -6.75 -7.46
N GLN A 210 -28.28 -7.11 -7.45
CA GLN A 210 -29.10 -7.14 -6.24
C GLN A 210 -28.59 -8.16 -5.23
N ASP A 211 -28.17 -9.34 -5.67
CA ASP A 211 -27.54 -10.34 -4.82
C ASP A 211 -26.24 -9.81 -4.20
N GLY A 212 -25.36 -9.21 -5.01
CA GLY A 212 -24.14 -8.58 -4.51
C GLY A 212 -24.41 -7.46 -3.50
N LEU A 213 -25.40 -6.60 -3.76
CA LEU A 213 -25.81 -5.51 -2.85
C LEU A 213 -26.38 -6.05 -1.52
N SER A 214 -27.00 -7.22 -1.54
CA SER A 214 -27.52 -7.87 -0.33
C SER A 214 -26.40 -8.46 0.53
N ASN A 215 -25.23 -8.74 -0.08
CA ASN A 215 -24.08 -9.37 0.56
C ASN A 215 -22.85 -8.44 0.68
N ILE A 216 -23.06 -7.12 0.79
CA ILE A 216 -21.97 -6.15 0.87
C ILE A 216 -21.01 -6.46 2.03
N VAL A 217 -19.74 -6.64 1.70
CA VAL A 217 -18.67 -6.83 2.68
C VAL A 217 -18.05 -5.48 2.99
N LYS A 218 -18.36 -4.97 4.19
CA LYS A 218 -17.70 -3.81 4.78
C LYS A 218 -16.28 -4.21 5.24
N LYS A 219 -15.24 -3.44 4.91
CA LYS A 219 -13.84 -3.62 5.38
C LYS A 219 -13.30 -2.30 5.99
N SER A 220 -13.15 -2.24 7.32
CA SER A 220 -12.37 -1.18 7.98
C SER A 220 -10.93 -1.65 8.12
N ARG A 221 -9.99 -0.99 7.44
CA ARG A 221 -8.55 -1.26 7.54
C ARG A 221 -7.89 -0.23 8.46
N GLN A 222 -7.08 -0.71 9.39
CA GLN A 222 -6.16 0.15 10.14
C GLN A 222 -5.08 0.69 9.21
N VAL A 223 -4.74 1.96 9.43
CA VAL A 223 -3.60 2.62 8.84
C VAL A 223 -2.74 3.12 9.98
N TRP A 224 -1.51 2.63 10.05
CA TRP A 224 -0.54 3.04 11.06
C TRP A 224 0.02 4.40 10.67
N GLY A 225 -0.56 5.46 11.21
CA GLY A 225 -0.13 6.83 10.95
C GLY A 225 1.15 7.14 11.69
N GLU A 226 2.25 6.87 11.01
CA GLU A 226 3.61 7.05 11.50
C GLU A 226 3.91 8.50 11.89
N SER A 227 4.76 8.67 12.91
CA SER A 227 5.20 9.98 13.34
C SER A 227 6.03 10.65 12.25
N PHE A 228 5.76 11.93 11.97
CA PHE A 228 6.57 12.68 11.00
C PHE A 228 8.04 12.78 11.41
N ARG A 229 8.35 12.63 12.71
CA ARG A 229 9.70 12.49 13.23
C ARG A 229 10.40 11.25 12.67
N TYR A 230 9.76 10.09 12.77
CA TYR A 230 10.30 8.83 12.25
C TYR A 230 10.33 8.79 10.73
N LEU A 231 9.30 9.33 10.06
CA LEU A 231 9.30 9.49 8.61
C LEU A 231 10.49 10.36 8.14
N THR A 232 10.75 11.49 8.80
CA THR A 232 11.90 12.34 8.46
C THR A 232 13.22 11.62 8.70
N LEU A 233 13.36 10.91 9.83
CA LEU A 233 14.55 10.11 10.13
C LEU A 233 14.79 9.01 9.09
N THR A 234 13.76 8.24 8.72
CA THR A 234 13.89 7.16 7.73
C THR A 234 14.16 7.72 6.33
N ALA A 235 13.59 8.87 5.98
CA ALA A 235 13.90 9.53 4.71
C ALA A 235 15.39 9.92 4.59
N VAL A 236 16.04 10.41 5.66
CA VAL A 236 17.49 10.70 5.66
C VAL A 236 18.32 9.52 5.15
N TYR A 237 17.95 8.30 5.56
CA TYR A 237 18.71 7.09 5.25
C TYR A 237 18.21 6.35 4.01
N PHE A 238 16.92 6.46 3.67
CA PHE A 238 16.32 5.58 2.68
C PHE A 238 15.56 6.26 1.54
N ARG A 239 15.48 7.60 1.52
CA ARG A 239 14.76 8.30 0.45
C ARG A 239 15.42 8.09 -0.91
N SER A 240 16.74 8.21 -0.99
CA SER A 240 17.48 7.96 -2.23
C SER A 240 17.27 6.53 -2.74
N PHE A 241 17.17 5.50 -1.88
CA PHE A 241 16.83 4.15 -2.34
C PHE A 241 15.45 4.06 -2.99
N VAL A 242 14.47 4.76 -2.45
CA VAL A 242 13.10 4.81 -3.02
C VAL A 242 13.11 5.49 -4.38
N ASP A 243 13.79 6.63 -4.48
CA ASP A 243 13.89 7.41 -5.71
C ASP A 243 14.67 6.62 -6.78
N GLU A 244 15.77 5.96 -6.40
CA GLU A 244 16.58 5.12 -7.30
C GLU A 244 15.85 3.84 -7.74
N THR A 245 15.08 3.20 -6.86
CA THR A 245 14.23 2.06 -7.26
C THR A 245 13.23 2.49 -8.33
N THR A 246 12.65 3.68 -8.19
CA THR A 246 11.71 4.25 -9.18
C THR A 246 12.40 4.47 -10.53
N ILE A 247 13.58 5.08 -10.52
CA ILE A 247 14.37 5.33 -11.74
C ILE A 247 14.78 4.00 -12.38
N TRP A 248 15.33 3.08 -11.59
CA TRP A 248 15.74 1.75 -12.01
C TRP A 248 14.62 1.02 -12.73
N ASN A 249 13.45 0.91 -12.10
CA ASN A 249 12.31 0.22 -12.68
C ASN A 249 11.86 0.85 -13.99
N ARG A 250 11.88 2.18 -14.10
CA ARG A 250 11.52 2.87 -15.35
C ARG A 250 12.50 2.60 -16.48
N GLN A 251 13.77 2.37 -16.18
CA GLN A 251 14.83 2.10 -17.17
C GLN A 251 14.90 0.63 -17.63
N GLN A 252 14.38 -0.32 -16.86
CA GLN A 252 14.43 -1.75 -17.24
C GLN A 252 13.52 -2.06 -18.42
N GLU A 253 13.99 -2.70 -19.49
CA GLU A 253 13.04 -3.18 -20.53
C GLU A 253 12.00 -4.15 -19.92
N VAL A 254 12.44 -4.98 -18.98
CA VAL A 254 11.64 -5.98 -18.28
C VAL A 254 11.65 -5.72 -16.76
N PRO A 255 10.81 -4.80 -16.27
CA PRO A 255 10.74 -4.52 -14.83
C PRO A 255 10.12 -5.71 -14.09
N THR A 256 10.67 -6.01 -12.91
CA THR A 256 10.25 -7.13 -12.07
C THR A 256 9.36 -6.70 -10.89
N THR A 257 9.06 -5.42 -10.78
CA THR A 257 8.09 -4.82 -9.86
C THR A 257 7.38 -3.68 -10.59
N THR A 258 6.17 -3.33 -10.16
CA THR A 258 5.43 -2.20 -10.73
C THR A 258 5.68 -0.87 -10.02
N TYR A 259 6.55 -0.87 -9.00
CA TYR A 259 6.86 0.33 -8.23
C TYR A 259 7.37 1.46 -9.11
N GLY A 260 6.64 2.58 -9.14
CA GLY A 260 7.00 3.77 -9.91
C GLY A 260 6.54 3.80 -11.37
N LEU A 261 5.89 2.73 -11.86
CA LEU A 261 5.37 2.64 -13.23
C LEU A 261 3.91 3.15 -13.33
N THR A 262 3.59 3.74 -14.48
CA THR A 262 2.22 4.09 -14.92
C THR A 262 1.44 2.84 -15.34
N LYS A 263 0.11 2.92 -15.47
CA LYS A 263 -0.67 1.74 -15.92
C LYS A 263 -0.34 1.39 -17.36
N SER A 264 -0.09 2.39 -18.19
CA SER A 264 0.40 2.20 -19.57
C SER A 264 1.73 1.44 -19.59
N GLU A 265 2.73 1.86 -18.80
CA GLU A 265 4.00 1.14 -18.69
C GLU A 265 3.84 -0.30 -18.18
N ILE A 266 2.94 -0.52 -17.20
CA ILE A 266 2.63 -1.87 -16.69
C ILE A 266 1.99 -2.72 -17.80
N SER A 267 1.02 -2.18 -18.55
CA SER A 267 0.39 -2.87 -19.68
C SER A 267 1.42 -3.33 -20.72
N GLU A 268 2.25 -2.38 -21.17
CA GLU A 268 3.24 -2.54 -22.24
C GLU A 268 4.38 -3.51 -21.87
N ARG A 269 4.97 -3.32 -20.69
CA ARG A 269 6.25 -3.97 -20.31
C ARG A 269 6.07 -5.19 -19.42
N ILE A 270 4.96 -5.28 -18.70
CA ILE A 270 4.70 -6.36 -17.74
C ILE A 270 3.60 -7.28 -18.24
N ILE A 271 2.38 -6.78 -18.43
CA ILE A 271 1.21 -7.61 -18.70
C ILE A 271 1.35 -8.30 -20.06
N ARG A 272 1.67 -7.54 -21.11
CA ARG A 272 1.91 -8.10 -22.45
C ARG A 272 2.99 -9.17 -22.46
N ARG A 273 4.05 -8.95 -21.69
CA ARG A 273 5.19 -9.88 -21.57
C ARG A 273 4.78 -11.16 -20.82
N LEU A 274 4.06 -11.06 -19.71
CA LEU A 274 3.55 -12.25 -19.01
C LEU A 274 2.74 -13.12 -19.98
N ARG A 275 1.85 -12.50 -20.77
CA ARG A 275 1.06 -13.19 -21.80
C ARG A 275 1.90 -13.78 -22.93
N SER A 276 2.95 -13.08 -23.39
CA SER A 276 3.78 -13.55 -24.51
C SER A 276 4.53 -14.85 -24.22
N THR A 277 4.72 -15.19 -22.93
CA THR A 277 5.33 -16.45 -22.53
C THR A 277 4.46 -17.68 -22.79
N LYS A 278 3.16 -17.50 -23.04
CA LYS A 278 2.16 -18.57 -23.23
C LYS A 278 2.06 -19.57 -22.06
N ARG A 279 2.50 -19.16 -20.86
CA ARG A 279 2.33 -19.90 -19.60
C ARG A 279 1.16 -19.33 -18.82
N ASP A 280 0.49 -20.17 -18.05
CA ASP A 280 -0.57 -19.71 -17.16
C ASP A 280 -0.03 -18.69 -16.15
N ILE A 281 -0.89 -17.76 -15.77
CA ILE A 281 -0.58 -16.65 -14.89
C ILE A 281 -1.23 -16.95 -13.54
N ILE A 282 -0.43 -16.98 -12.47
CA ILE A 282 -0.90 -17.19 -11.11
C ILE A 282 -0.87 -15.85 -10.37
N SER A 283 -2.04 -15.41 -9.90
CA SER A 283 -2.19 -14.24 -9.03
C SER A 283 -2.49 -14.68 -7.60
N VAL A 284 -1.66 -14.21 -6.67
CA VAL A 284 -1.69 -14.62 -5.25
C VAL A 284 -2.42 -13.56 -4.42
N ASP A 285 -3.35 -14.00 -3.58
CA ASP A 285 -3.98 -13.15 -2.56
C ASP A 285 -3.57 -13.58 -1.15
N PHE A 286 -3.02 -12.64 -0.38
CA PHE A 286 -2.56 -12.86 0.98
C PHE A 286 -3.61 -12.42 1.99
N SER A 287 -3.92 -13.30 2.94
CA SER A 287 -4.75 -12.93 4.07
C SER A 287 -3.92 -12.21 5.13
N LYS A 288 -4.18 -10.91 5.28
CA LYS A 288 -3.55 -10.01 6.28
C LYS A 288 -2.02 -9.93 6.15
N PHE A 289 -1.50 -9.86 4.92
CA PHE A 289 -0.07 -9.78 4.58
C PHE A 289 0.73 -8.97 5.61
N ASP A 290 0.42 -7.68 5.74
CA ASP A 290 1.10 -6.73 6.62
C ASP A 290 1.26 -7.26 8.05
N SER A 291 0.21 -7.83 8.66
CA SER A 291 0.26 -8.31 10.05
C SER A 291 0.97 -9.66 10.23
N THR A 292 1.26 -10.36 9.14
CA THR A 292 1.83 -11.72 9.17
C THR A 292 3.29 -11.77 8.77
N VAL A 293 3.85 -10.69 8.20
CA VAL A 293 5.25 -10.66 7.78
C VAL A 293 6.20 -10.98 8.96
N PRO A 294 7.03 -12.02 8.84
CA PRO A 294 7.96 -12.42 9.89
C PRO A 294 9.09 -11.41 10.11
N ARG A 295 9.59 -11.39 11.34
CA ARG A 295 10.67 -10.50 11.79
C ARG A 295 11.97 -10.70 11.02
N ILE A 296 12.24 -11.92 10.55
CA ILE A 296 13.46 -12.25 9.80
C ILE A 296 13.59 -11.42 8.51
N PHE A 297 12.48 -11.07 7.85
CA PHE A 297 12.52 -10.25 6.64
C PHE A 297 12.99 -8.82 6.94
N HIS A 298 12.57 -8.23 8.06
CA HIS A 298 13.06 -6.92 8.51
C HIS A 298 14.56 -6.96 8.74
N ILE A 299 15.03 -7.95 9.51
CA ILE A 299 16.45 -8.10 9.82
C ILE A 299 17.26 -8.30 8.53
N MET A 300 16.80 -9.16 7.62
CA MET A 300 17.50 -9.41 6.34
C MET A 300 17.54 -8.17 5.44
N PHE A 301 16.42 -7.46 5.31
CA PHE A 301 16.34 -6.25 4.48
C PHE A 301 17.31 -5.16 4.94
N TYR A 302 17.32 -4.85 6.25
CA TYR A 302 18.24 -3.87 6.80
C TYR A 302 19.70 -4.37 6.84
N ALA A 303 19.93 -5.68 7.00
CA ALA A 303 21.26 -6.27 6.91
C ALA A 303 21.85 -6.15 5.50
N LEU A 304 21.04 -6.31 4.45
CA LEU A 304 21.46 -6.10 3.06
C LEU A 304 21.87 -4.64 2.82
N HIS A 305 21.09 -3.68 3.32
CA HIS A 305 21.49 -2.26 3.28
C HIS A 305 22.81 -2.01 4.01
N LEU A 306 22.99 -2.55 5.22
CA LEU A 306 24.25 -2.41 5.96
C LEU A 306 25.42 -3.06 5.23
N ALA A 307 25.24 -4.22 4.63
CA ALA A 307 26.31 -4.90 3.89
C ALA A 307 26.70 -4.09 2.64
N HIS A 308 25.73 -3.51 1.92
CA HIS A 308 25.98 -2.84 0.64
C HIS A 308 26.46 -1.40 0.80
N HIS A 309 26.00 -0.73 1.87
CA HIS A 309 26.14 0.71 2.07
C HIS A 309 26.75 1.04 3.44
N SER A 310 27.58 0.14 3.98
CA SER A 310 28.25 0.26 5.29
C SER A 310 29.04 1.56 5.46
N TYR A 311 29.57 2.10 4.37
CA TYR A 311 30.35 3.33 4.35
C TYR A 311 29.52 4.61 4.59
N MET A 312 28.19 4.54 4.39
CA MET A 312 27.26 5.65 4.61
C MET A 312 26.34 5.42 5.80
N LEU A 313 25.96 4.16 6.08
CA LEU A 313 24.97 3.84 7.09
C LEU A 313 25.61 3.63 8.47
N CYS A 314 25.07 4.31 9.48
CA CYS A 314 25.49 4.11 10.87
C CYS A 314 24.82 2.84 11.46
N PRO A 315 25.56 1.76 11.78
CA PRO A 315 24.97 0.49 12.24
C PRO A 315 24.11 0.64 13.49
N LYS A 316 24.49 1.55 14.39
CA LYS A 316 23.73 1.86 15.61
C LYS A 316 22.36 2.45 15.29
N ILE A 317 22.28 3.38 14.36
CA ILE A 317 21.02 4.02 13.96
C ILE A 317 20.14 3.02 13.20
N ILE A 318 20.71 2.26 12.26
CA ILE A 318 19.97 1.24 11.53
C ILE A 318 19.42 0.15 12.46
N SER A 319 20.17 -0.26 13.48
CA SER A 319 19.67 -1.20 14.50
C SER A 319 18.45 -0.65 15.24
N LEU A 320 18.44 0.65 15.56
CA LEU A 320 17.30 1.30 16.22
C LEU A 320 16.09 1.46 15.29
N ILE A 321 16.31 1.78 14.02
CA ILE A 321 15.25 1.81 12.99
C ILE A 321 14.66 0.41 12.81
N THR A 322 15.51 -0.62 12.73
CA THR A 322 15.09 -2.03 12.59
C THR A 322 14.22 -2.46 13.78
N VAL A 323 14.65 -2.15 15.01
CA VAL A 323 13.85 -2.43 16.22
C VAL A 323 12.52 -1.70 16.18
N HIS A 324 12.49 -0.43 15.77
CA HIS A 324 11.24 0.32 15.64
C HIS A 324 10.31 -0.31 14.58
N SER A 325 10.81 -0.68 13.39
CA SER A 325 9.98 -1.35 12.36
C SER A 325 9.42 -2.70 12.81
N ILE A 326 10.18 -3.49 13.57
CA ILE A 326 9.73 -4.79 14.12
C ILE A 326 8.75 -4.59 15.29
N ARG A 327 9.07 -3.65 16.18
CA ARG A 327 8.34 -3.35 17.42
C ARG A 327 7.64 -2.01 17.32
N THR A 328 6.91 -1.77 16.23
CA THR A 328 6.30 -0.46 15.98
C THR A 328 5.55 0.01 17.22
N PRO A 329 5.95 1.13 17.83
CA PRO A 329 5.29 1.68 19.00
C PRO A 329 3.95 2.26 18.58
N PHE A 330 2.88 1.99 19.32
CA PHE A 330 1.57 2.58 19.04
C PHE A 330 0.77 2.81 20.33
N CYS A 331 -0.22 3.70 20.26
CA CYS A 331 -1.22 3.88 21.31
C CYS A 331 -2.61 3.67 20.74
N TYR A 332 -3.43 2.88 21.43
CA TYR A 332 -4.81 2.62 21.07
C TYR A 332 -5.67 2.54 22.33
N GLY A 333 -6.75 3.33 22.40
CA GLY A 333 -7.70 3.33 23.53
C GLY A 333 -7.16 3.86 24.88
N SER A 334 -5.84 3.97 25.07
CA SER A 334 -5.20 4.44 26.29
C SER A 334 -3.98 5.34 25.99
N SER A 335 -3.33 5.88 27.03
CA SER A 335 -2.02 6.54 26.90
C SER A 335 -0.84 5.57 27.01
N GLU A 336 -1.10 4.28 27.15
CA GLU A 336 -0.05 3.28 27.26
C GLU A 336 0.55 2.98 25.88
N LEU A 337 1.87 2.88 25.87
CA LEU A 337 2.64 2.52 24.69
C LEU A 337 2.64 1.01 24.53
N ASN A 338 2.08 0.55 23.42
CA ASN A 338 2.09 -0.84 22.99
C ASN A 338 3.09 -1.01 21.86
N PHE A 339 3.49 -2.25 21.60
CA PHE A 339 4.45 -2.57 20.56
C PHE A 339 3.94 -3.73 19.73
N HIS A 340 4.13 -3.68 18.40
CA HIS A 340 3.96 -4.87 17.57
C HIS A 340 4.95 -5.98 18.00
N LYS A 341 4.62 -7.23 17.70
CA LYS A 341 5.56 -8.35 17.81
C LYS A 341 6.07 -8.81 16.45
N ARG A 342 5.33 -8.53 15.37
CA ARG A 342 5.69 -8.84 13.98
C ARG A 342 4.95 -7.92 13.02
N GLY A 343 5.13 -8.14 11.72
CA GLY A 343 4.37 -7.47 10.66
C GLY A 343 5.00 -6.17 10.17
N ILE A 344 4.27 -5.46 9.31
CA ILE A 344 4.62 -4.18 8.71
C ILE A 344 3.62 -3.14 9.19
N ALA A 345 4.09 -2.04 9.76
CA ALA A 345 3.23 -0.88 9.99
C ALA A 345 2.97 -0.18 8.65
N SER A 346 1.79 -0.41 8.07
CA SER A 346 1.33 0.21 6.82
C SER A 346 1.24 1.74 6.96
N GLY A 347 2.30 2.45 6.57
CA GLY A 347 2.45 3.91 6.76
C GLY A 347 3.89 4.41 6.78
N GLU A 348 4.87 3.51 6.87
CA GLU A 348 6.29 3.83 6.72
C GLU A 348 6.65 4.22 5.27
N LEU A 349 7.78 4.92 5.10
CA LEU A 349 8.31 5.29 3.78
C LEU A 349 8.52 4.07 2.87
N LEU A 350 8.97 2.96 3.46
CA LEU A 350 9.42 1.77 2.75
C LEU A 350 8.34 0.68 2.62
N THR A 351 7.12 0.89 3.15
CA THR A 351 6.09 -0.17 3.24
C THR A 351 5.92 -0.97 1.94
N SER A 352 5.68 -0.29 0.81
CA SER A 352 5.45 -0.97 -0.48
C SER A 352 6.71 -1.64 -1.04
N LEU A 353 7.87 -1.01 -0.87
CA LEU A 353 9.14 -1.54 -1.35
C LEU A 353 9.54 -2.78 -0.53
N PHE A 354 9.41 -2.70 0.80
CA PHE A 354 9.66 -3.79 1.72
C PHE A 354 8.69 -4.96 1.49
N GLY A 355 7.39 -4.69 1.29
CA GLY A 355 6.42 -5.73 0.91
C GLY A 355 6.81 -6.43 -0.41
N SER A 356 7.25 -5.66 -1.41
CA SER A 356 7.74 -6.21 -2.68
C SER A 356 9.00 -7.07 -2.49
N PHE A 357 9.92 -6.65 -1.63
CA PHE A 357 11.10 -7.44 -1.23
C PHE A 357 10.71 -8.75 -0.56
N VAL A 358 9.76 -8.73 0.37
CA VAL A 358 9.22 -9.94 1.03
C VAL A 358 8.65 -10.90 -0.01
N ASN A 359 7.74 -10.42 -0.88
CA ASN A 359 7.11 -11.24 -1.91
C ASN A 359 8.13 -11.86 -2.87
N LYS A 360 9.11 -11.08 -3.34
CA LYS A 360 10.19 -11.56 -4.20
C LYS A 360 11.09 -12.57 -3.51
N THR A 361 11.40 -12.36 -2.24
CA THR A 361 12.19 -13.30 -1.45
C THR A 361 11.45 -14.64 -1.30
N ILE A 362 10.14 -14.61 -1.05
CA ILE A 362 9.33 -15.83 -0.89
C ILE A 362 9.27 -16.62 -2.21
N ILE A 363 8.97 -15.99 -3.34
CA ILE A 363 8.90 -16.71 -4.62
C ILE A 363 10.27 -17.24 -5.05
N ASN A 364 11.35 -16.48 -4.81
CA ASN A 364 12.72 -16.94 -5.07
C ASN A 364 13.10 -18.12 -4.17
N LEU A 365 12.71 -18.09 -2.90
CA LEU A 365 12.93 -19.19 -1.96
C LEU A 365 12.17 -20.45 -2.38
N ALA A 366 10.90 -20.32 -2.76
CA ALA A 366 10.10 -21.44 -3.25
C ALA A 366 10.76 -22.12 -4.46
N TYR A 367 11.27 -21.34 -5.40
CA TYR A 367 11.93 -21.87 -6.58
C TYR A 367 13.26 -22.57 -6.24
N LEU A 368 14.08 -21.99 -5.34
CA LEU A 368 15.31 -22.63 -4.87
C LEU A 368 15.02 -23.96 -4.18
N GLU A 369 13.95 -24.05 -3.38
CA GLU A 369 13.55 -25.30 -2.73
C GLU A 369 13.09 -26.36 -3.75
N VAL A 370 12.25 -26.00 -4.72
CA VAL A 370 11.77 -26.97 -5.74
C VAL A 370 12.88 -27.44 -6.66
N THR A 371 13.82 -26.57 -7.02
CA THR A 371 14.87 -26.88 -8.01
C THR A 371 16.18 -27.36 -7.38
N ASN A 372 16.20 -27.51 -6.06
CA ASN A 372 17.38 -27.83 -5.27
C ASN A 372 18.56 -26.86 -5.54
N GLY A 373 18.27 -25.57 -5.48
CA GLY A 373 19.27 -24.50 -5.49
C GLY A 373 19.47 -23.78 -6.83
N LYS A 374 18.67 -24.07 -7.88
CA LYS A 374 18.73 -23.30 -9.14
C LYS A 374 17.99 -21.96 -8.96
N GLN A 375 18.57 -20.89 -9.48
CA GLN A 375 17.98 -19.54 -9.36
C GLN A 375 16.81 -19.35 -10.33
N THR A 376 15.90 -18.46 -9.96
CA THR A 376 14.73 -18.09 -10.76
C THR A 376 15.15 -17.30 -11.99
N ALA A 377 14.35 -17.37 -13.06
CA ALA A 377 14.34 -16.29 -14.03
C ALA A 377 13.65 -15.09 -13.33
N GLU A 378 14.42 -14.06 -12.97
CA GLU A 378 13.93 -12.90 -12.19
C GLU A 378 12.70 -12.22 -12.82
N SER A 379 12.51 -12.42 -14.12
CA SER A 379 11.40 -11.90 -14.91
C SER A 379 10.08 -12.67 -14.73
N ASP A 380 10.07 -13.87 -14.13
CA ASP A 380 8.87 -14.72 -14.07
C ASP A 380 7.87 -14.30 -12.99
N ALA A 381 8.26 -13.39 -12.10
CA ALA A 381 7.42 -12.91 -11.00
C ALA A 381 7.47 -11.39 -10.90
N VAL A 382 6.29 -10.79 -10.67
CA VAL A 382 6.11 -9.35 -10.52
C VAL A 382 5.30 -9.07 -9.26
N SER A 383 5.74 -8.06 -8.49
CA SER A 383 5.06 -7.69 -7.24
C SER A 383 4.97 -6.18 -7.01
N LEU A 384 4.02 -5.79 -6.18
CA LEU A 384 3.95 -4.48 -5.52
C LEU A 384 3.28 -4.61 -4.16
N GLY A 385 4.04 -4.43 -3.09
CA GLY A 385 3.51 -4.63 -1.74
C GLY A 385 3.08 -6.08 -1.55
N ASP A 386 1.82 -6.30 -1.17
CA ASP A 386 1.19 -7.61 -0.99
C ASP A 386 0.75 -8.27 -2.32
N ASP A 387 0.52 -7.50 -3.39
CA ASP A 387 0.16 -8.04 -4.70
C ASP A 387 1.35 -8.77 -5.35
N LEU A 388 1.14 -10.04 -5.75
CA LEU A 388 2.11 -10.89 -6.43
C LEU A 388 1.45 -11.66 -7.58
N THR A 389 2.05 -11.57 -8.76
CA THR A 389 1.71 -12.41 -9.92
C THR A 389 2.96 -13.07 -10.47
N TYR A 390 2.88 -14.35 -10.83
CA TYR A 390 3.99 -15.09 -11.43
C TYR A 390 3.52 -16.11 -12.46
N LEU A 391 4.43 -16.54 -13.33
CA LEU A 391 4.15 -17.52 -14.38
C LEU A 391 4.20 -18.95 -13.83
N SER A 392 3.25 -19.78 -14.24
CA SER A 392 3.20 -21.20 -13.89
C SER A 392 4.42 -21.96 -14.43
N GLY A 393 4.66 -23.15 -13.87
CA GLY A 393 5.74 -24.03 -14.28
C GLY A 393 6.41 -24.68 -13.08
N ILE A 394 7.42 -24.01 -12.51
CA ILE A 394 8.29 -24.62 -11.50
C ILE A 394 7.67 -24.57 -10.11
N VAL A 395 7.18 -23.40 -9.69
CA VAL A 395 6.53 -23.24 -8.37
C VAL A 395 5.04 -23.40 -8.55
N SER A 396 4.45 -24.43 -7.94
CA SER A 396 2.99 -24.56 -7.86
C SER A 396 2.42 -23.69 -6.74
N LEU A 397 1.15 -23.27 -6.88
CA LEU A 397 0.46 -22.49 -5.85
C LEU A 397 0.41 -23.24 -4.50
N ASN A 398 0.25 -24.56 -4.52
CA ASN A 398 0.28 -25.39 -3.30
C ASN A 398 1.65 -25.38 -2.61
N HIS A 399 2.73 -25.45 -3.39
CA HIS A 399 4.08 -25.35 -2.83
C HIS A 399 4.34 -23.95 -2.26
N PHE A 400 3.94 -22.90 -2.99
CA PHE A 400 4.02 -21.52 -2.52
C PHE A 400 3.28 -21.33 -1.20
N ARG A 401 2.03 -21.80 -1.10
CA ARG A 401 1.24 -21.76 0.14
C ARG A 401 1.94 -22.50 1.29
N SER A 402 2.45 -23.70 1.03
CA SER A 402 3.16 -24.50 2.03
C SER A 402 4.37 -23.75 2.60
N LEU A 403 5.15 -23.08 1.75
CA LEU A 403 6.24 -22.21 2.18
C LEU A 403 5.72 -21.02 3.01
N CYS A 404 4.70 -20.31 2.55
CA CYS A 404 4.10 -19.20 3.31
C CYS A 404 3.64 -19.64 4.70
N THR A 405 3.01 -20.81 4.83
CA THR A 405 2.60 -21.37 6.13
C THR A 405 3.80 -21.65 7.04
N ARG A 406 4.91 -22.22 6.52
CA ARG A 406 6.15 -22.40 7.29
C ARG A 406 6.77 -21.08 7.74
N LEU A 407 6.57 -20.03 6.96
CA LEU A 407 6.94 -18.66 7.31
C LEU A 407 5.92 -18.00 8.25
N GLY A 408 4.79 -18.62 8.60
CA GLY A 408 3.77 -18.03 9.48
C GLY A 408 2.89 -16.96 8.81
N MET A 409 2.86 -16.98 7.48
CA MET A 409 2.04 -16.14 6.60
C MET A 409 0.85 -16.92 6.05
N ASN A 410 -0.22 -16.20 5.69
CA ASN A 410 -1.46 -16.80 5.20
C ASN A 410 -1.71 -16.44 3.74
N VAL A 411 -1.88 -17.45 2.91
CA VAL A 411 -2.36 -17.32 1.53
C VAL A 411 -3.75 -17.89 1.47
N ASP A 412 -4.69 -17.12 0.93
CA ASP A 412 -6.07 -17.55 0.76
C ASP A 412 -6.24 -18.19 -0.62
N LEU A 413 -6.31 -19.52 -0.68
CA LEU A 413 -6.40 -20.23 -1.96
C LEU A 413 -7.70 -19.93 -2.71
N GLU A 414 -8.80 -19.68 -1.99
CA GLU A 414 -10.09 -19.38 -2.61
C GLU A 414 -10.06 -18.02 -3.32
N SER A 415 -9.17 -17.13 -2.88
CA SER A 415 -8.96 -15.81 -3.47
C SER A 415 -7.75 -15.75 -4.42
N CYS A 416 -7.02 -16.85 -4.60
CA CYS A 416 -5.94 -16.95 -5.59
C CYS A 416 -6.52 -17.35 -6.96
N TYR A 417 -5.88 -16.88 -8.04
CA TYR A 417 -6.33 -17.14 -9.39
C TYR A 417 -5.22 -17.83 -10.20
N THR A 418 -5.59 -18.85 -10.96
CA THR A 418 -4.76 -19.41 -12.04
C THR A 418 -5.52 -19.19 -13.34
N CYS A 419 -4.98 -18.31 -14.18
CA CYS A 419 -5.61 -17.90 -15.43
C CYS A 419 -4.76 -18.35 -16.60
N HIS A 420 -5.39 -18.81 -17.68
CA HIS A 420 -4.64 -19.07 -18.91
C HIS A 420 -4.07 -17.77 -19.48
N PHE A 421 -2.98 -17.85 -20.26
CA PHE A 421 -2.22 -16.67 -20.70
C PHE A 421 -3.03 -15.69 -21.58
N ASP A 422 -4.15 -16.11 -22.15
CA ASP A 422 -5.07 -15.30 -22.97
C ASP A 422 -6.37 -14.92 -22.23
N GLU A 423 -6.50 -15.28 -20.94
CA GLU A 423 -7.65 -14.96 -20.12
C GLU A 423 -7.45 -13.68 -19.30
N PRO A 424 -8.53 -12.96 -18.93
CA PRO A 424 -8.43 -11.89 -17.95
C PRO A 424 -7.90 -12.39 -16.61
N PHE A 425 -7.05 -11.61 -15.94
CA PHE A 425 -6.53 -11.97 -14.62
C PHE A 425 -6.44 -10.75 -13.68
N PRO A 426 -6.59 -10.94 -12.36
CA PRO A 426 -6.49 -9.86 -11.40
C PRO A 426 -5.04 -9.56 -11.02
N PHE A 427 -4.68 -8.28 -10.95
CA PHE A 427 -3.39 -7.81 -10.41
C PHE A 427 -3.47 -6.31 -10.07
N LEU A 428 -2.89 -5.90 -8.94
CA LEU A 428 -2.90 -4.50 -8.44
C LEU A 428 -4.29 -3.94 -8.18
N GLY A 429 -5.22 -4.80 -7.78
CA GLY A 429 -6.63 -4.41 -7.60
C GLY A 429 -7.36 -4.05 -8.90
N TYR A 430 -6.85 -4.49 -10.06
CA TYR A 430 -7.50 -4.38 -11.37
C TYR A 430 -7.65 -5.75 -12.03
N ILE A 431 -8.59 -5.86 -12.98
CA ILE A 431 -8.65 -6.98 -13.91
C ILE A 431 -7.97 -6.54 -15.20
N TRP A 432 -6.93 -7.25 -15.62
CA TRP A 432 -6.24 -7.00 -16.88
C TRP A 432 -6.90 -7.83 -17.97
N ASP A 433 -7.52 -7.17 -18.94
CA ASP A 433 -8.22 -7.85 -20.02
C ASP A 433 -7.27 -8.51 -21.02
N ARG A 434 -7.83 -9.19 -22.03
CA ARG A 434 -7.06 -9.91 -23.06
C ARG A 434 -6.17 -9.01 -23.91
N GLU A 435 -6.51 -7.73 -24.00
CA GLU A 435 -5.77 -6.70 -24.72
C GLU A 435 -4.79 -5.94 -23.81
N ASN A 436 -4.59 -6.43 -22.58
CA ASN A 436 -3.71 -5.84 -21.55
C ASN A 436 -4.22 -4.51 -20.99
N ARG A 437 -5.51 -4.23 -21.06
CA ARG A 437 -6.12 -3.01 -20.54
C ARG A 437 -6.65 -3.23 -19.12
N PRO A 438 -6.43 -2.31 -18.18
CA PRO A 438 -6.94 -2.43 -16.82
C PRO A 438 -8.43 -2.06 -16.79
N THR A 439 -9.24 -2.89 -16.15
CA THR A 439 -10.67 -2.66 -15.92
C THR A 439 -11.12 -3.24 -14.57
N GLN A 440 -12.41 -3.09 -14.27
CA GLN A 440 -13.05 -3.60 -13.05
C GLN A 440 -14.51 -3.99 -13.31
N LEU A 441 -15.10 -4.73 -12.37
CA LEU A 441 -16.51 -5.14 -12.43
C LEU A 441 -17.44 -3.96 -12.12
N VAL A 442 -18.66 -3.99 -12.66
CA VAL A 442 -19.69 -2.96 -12.42
C VAL A 442 -19.94 -2.76 -10.92
N GLN A 443 -19.96 -3.84 -10.15
CA GLN A 443 -20.06 -3.86 -8.69
C GLN A 443 -18.94 -3.07 -8.00
N TRP A 444 -17.71 -3.18 -8.50
CA TRP A 444 -16.58 -2.40 -7.98
C TRP A 444 -16.81 -0.90 -8.20
N TYR A 445 -17.26 -0.51 -9.40
CA TYR A 445 -17.60 0.89 -9.68
C TYR A 445 -18.75 1.39 -8.82
N ILE A 446 -19.82 0.61 -8.64
CA ILE A 446 -20.95 0.97 -7.77
C ILE A 446 -20.44 1.28 -6.35
N ALA A 447 -19.67 0.36 -5.75
CA ALA A 447 -19.10 0.55 -4.42
C ALA A 447 -18.23 1.81 -4.36
N HIS A 448 -17.39 2.02 -5.37
CA HIS A 448 -16.46 3.14 -5.40
C HIS A 448 -17.13 4.45 -5.78
N PHE A 449 -18.20 4.53 -6.58
CA PHE A 449 -18.88 5.78 -6.87
C PHE A 449 -19.68 6.26 -5.66
N VAL A 450 -20.40 5.36 -5.01
CA VAL A 450 -21.35 5.70 -3.96
C VAL A 450 -20.71 5.88 -2.59
N ILE A 451 -19.70 5.07 -2.27
CA ILE A 451 -19.23 4.95 -0.89
C ILE A 451 -17.81 5.48 -0.75
N PRO A 452 -17.60 6.65 -0.11
CA PRO A 452 -16.27 7.22 0.03
C PRO A 452 -15.44 6.41 1.02
N SER A 453 -14.15 6.27 0.73
CA SER A 453 -13.20 5.55 1.58
C SER A 453 -12.71 6.34 2.80
N GLY A 454 -13.10 7.61 2.92
CA GLY A 454 -12.67 8.53 3.97
C GLY A 454 -13.67 9.66 4.22
N PHE A 455 -13.49 10.36 5.35
CA PHE A 455 -14.38 11.43 5.78
C PHE A 455 -14.14 12.73 4.99
N ILE A 456 -15.20 13.30 4.43
CA ILE A 456 -15.17 14.58 3.72
C ILE A 456 -15.72 15.67 4.63
N ARG A 457 -14.90 16.68 4.99
CA ARG A 457 -15.35 17.84 5.75
C ARG A 457 -16.03 18.86 4.84
N ASN A 458 -17.28 19.14 5.17
CA ASN A 458 -18.23 19.96 4.43
C ASN A 458 -17.98 21.49 4.53
N ARG A 459 -16.79 21.99 4.16
CA ARG A 459 -16.45 23.41 4.40
C ARG A 459 -16.06 24.24 3.19
N ALA A 460 -15.98 23.69 1.98
CA ALA A 460 -15.40 24.45 0.84
C ALA A 460 -15.92 24.12 -0.57
N LEU A 461 -16.58 22.98 -0.77
CA LEU A 461 -17.14 22.57 -2.06
C LEU A 461 -18.62 22.24 -1.85
N PRO A 462 -19.51 22.59 -2.79
CA PRO A 462 -20.81 21.94 -2.86
C PRO A 462 -20.59 20.42 -2.90
N ILE A 463 -21.15 19.69 -1.92
CA ILE A 463 -20.94 18.23 -1.78
C ILE A 463 -21.13 17.51 -3.12
N LYS A 464 -22.13 17.92 -3.92
CA LYS A 464 -22.41 17.36 -5.25
C LYS A 464 -21.21 17.46 -6.21
N LEU A 465 -20.54 18.61 -6.26
CA LEU A 465 -19.39 18.80 -7.16
C LEU A 465 -18.21 17.89 -6.81
N LEU A 466 -17.94 17.72 -5.52
CA LEU A 466 -16.91 16.80 -5.06
C LEU A 466 -17.29 15.33 -5.29
N GLN A 467 -18.58 14.98 -5.18
CA GLN A 467 -19.08 13.65 -5.49
C GLN A 467 -18.87 13.31 -6.97
N THR A 468 -19.28 14.21 -7.87
CA THR A 468 -19.08 14.09 -9.32
C THR A 468 -17.60 13.97 -9.67
N TYR A 469 -16.75 14.88 -9.19
CA TYR A 469 -15.31 14.82 -9.43
C TYR A 469 -14.70 13.49 -8.96
N ARG A 470 -15.11 13.01 -7.78
CA ARG A 470 -14.64 11.73 -7.26
C ARG A 470 -15.08 10.56 -8.13
N ALA A 471 -16.36 10.47 -8.49
CA ALA A 471 -16.84 9.37 -9.34
C ALA A 471 -16.14 9.37 -10.69
N ILE A 472 -15.94 10.53 -11.30
CA ILE A 472 -15.28 10.60 -12.61
C ILE A 472 -13.77 10.29 -12.49
N SER A 473 -13.09 10.77 -11.45
CA SER A 473 -11.67 10.38 -11.21
C SER A 473 -11.47 8.88 -10.93
N ILE A 474 -12.52 8.16 -10.53
CA ILE A 474 -12.53 6.69 -10.47
C ILE A 474 -12.76 6.11 -11.87
N ALA A 475 -13.77 6.62 -12.59
CA ALA A 475 -14.17 6.17 -13.92
C ALA A 475 -13.04 6.29 -14.95
N MET A 476 -12.31 7.41 -14.95
CA MET A 476 -11.27 7.71 -15.94
C MET A 476 -10.01 6.84 -15.83
N GLN A 477 -9.83 6.13 -14.71
CA GLN A 477 -8.62 5.36 -14.48
C GLN A 477 -8.58 4.01 -15.20
N LEU A 478 -9.70 3.59 -15.79
CA LEU A 478 -9.94 2.22 -16.23
C LEU A 478 -10.72 2.20 -17.55
N TYR A 479 -10.49 1.14 -18.34
CA TYR A 479 -10.97 1.04 -19.71
C TYR A 479 -12.48 1.27 -19.88
N HIS A 480 -13.30 0.58 -19.11
CA HIS A 480 -14.77 0.68 -19.18
C HIS A 480 -15.38 1.73 -18.24
N GLY A 481 -14.56 2.50 -17.52
CA GLY A 481 -15.06 3.24 -16.37
C GLY A 481 -16.00 4.40 -16.75
N MET A 482 -15.72 5.13 -17.84
CA MET A 482 -16.61 6.20 -18.32
C MET A 482 -17.93 5.66 -18.86
N ASP A 483 -17.92 4.57 -19.63
CA ASP A 483 -19.14 3.92 -20.11
C ASP A 483 -20.06 3.50 -18.95
N ILE A 484 -19.45 2.93 -17.90
CA ILE A 484 -20.17 2.52 -16.68
C ILE A 484 -20.67 3.75 -15.93
N TYR A 485 -19.87 4.81 -15.80
CA TYR A 485 -20.30 6.05 -15.16
C TYR A 485 -21.51 6.67 -15.87
N ASP A 486 -21.46 6.82 -17.19
CA ASP A 486 -22.54 7.42 -17.98
C ASP A 486 -23.83 6.60 -17.87
N LYS A 487 -23.72 5.27 -17.96
CA LYS A 487 -24.85 4.36 -17.84
C LYS A 487 -25.50 4.38 -16.47
N LEU A 488 -24.72 4.45 -15.40
CA LEU A 488 -25.24 4.35 -14.03
C LEU A 488 -25.68 5.69 -13.45
N ILE A 489 -24.91 6.76 -13.69
CA ILE A 489 -24.99 8.03 -12.97
C ILE A 489 -25.01 9.23 -13.92
N GLY A 490 -24.20 9.24 -14.98
CA GLY A 490 -23.93 10.43 -15.79
C GLY A 490 -25.18 11.10 -16.39
N TYR A 491 -26.17 10.33 -16.84
CA TYR A 491 -27.44 10.89 -17.32
C TYR A 491 -28.29 11.56 -16.22
N GLY A 492 -28.06 11.24 -14.95
CA GLY A 492 -28.76 11.85 -13.82
C GLY A 492 -27.95 12.92 -13.09
N ASP A 493 -26.64 12.97 -13.29
CA ASP A 493 -25.73 13.91 -12.63
C ASP A 493 -25.77 15.27 -13.33
N THR A 494 -26.53 16.21 -12.76
CA THR A 494 -26.67 17.57 -13.31
C THR A 494 -25.34 18.32 -13.32
N VAL A 495 -24.46 18.08 -12.33
CA VAL A 495 -23.16 18.75 -12.27
C VAL A 495 -22.28 18.29 -13.43
N TYR A 496 -22.27 16.98 -13.71
CA TYR A 496 -21.54 16.45 -14.86
C TYR A 496 -22.07 17.03 -16.18
N LYS A 497 -23.39 17.13 -16.35
CA LYS A 497 -23.99 17.75 -17.53
C LYS A 497 -23.58 19.20 -17.71
N ASP A 498 -23.57 19.99 -16.64
CA ASP A 498 -23.16 21.39 -16.68
C ASP A 498 -21.68 21.52 -17.10
N ILE A 499 -20.82 20.68 -16.52
CA ILE A 499 -19.39 20.58 -16.88
C ILE A 499 -19.21 20.22 -18.36
N LEU A 500 -19.97 19.24 -18.87
CA LEU A 500 -19.94 18.85 -20.28
C LEU A 500 -20.44 19.95 -21.22
N TYR A 501 -21.49 20.66 -20.81
CA TYR A 501 -22.06 21.76 -21.57
C TYR A 501 -21.05 22.91 -21.71
N GLU A 502 -20.42 23.31 -20.60
CA GLU A 502 -19.37 24.33 -20.59
C GLU A 502 -18.18 23.94 -21.47
N TYR A 503 -17.76 22.67 -21.42
CA TYR A 503 -16.70 22.17 -22.29
C TYR A 503 -17.09 22.24 -23.77
N LYS A 504 -18.31 21.82 -24.12
CA LYS A 504 -18.82 21.89 -25.51
C LYS A 504 -18.91 23.31 -26.05
N LEU A 505 -19.26 24.27 -25.20
CA LEU A 505 -19.34 25.68 -25.59
C LEU A 505 -17.95 26.32 -25.76
N ASN A 506 -17.05 26.07 -24.82
CA ASN A 506 -15.81 26.83 -24.72
C ASN A 506 -14.58 26.10 -25.29
N GLY A 507 -14.68 24.79 -25.55
CA GLY A 507 -13.57 23.94 -25.96
C GLY A 507 -12.45 23.83 -24.91
N LYS A 508 -12.74 24.20 -23.65
CA LYS A 508 -11.75 24.29 -22.57
C LYS A 508 -12.14 23.38 -21.41
N ASP A 509 -11.13 22.71 -20.87
CA ASP A 509 -11.26 21.91 -19.66
C ASP A 509 -11.73 22.79 -18.49
N PRO A 510 -12.85 22.44 -17.84
CA PRO A 510 -13.39 23.24 -16.76
C PRO A 510 -12.47 23.24 -15.54
N ILE A 511 -12.37 24.37 -14.86
CA ILE A 511 -11.62 24.51 -13.61
C ILE A 511 -12.62 24.60 -12.46
N ILE A 512 -12.56 23.63 -11.56
CA ILE A 512 -13.34 23.60 -10.33
C ILE A 512 -12.60 24.39 -9.26
N PHE A 513 -13.14 25.53 -8.86
CA PHE A 513 -12.60 26.32 -7.75
C PHE A 513 -13.19 25.87 -6.43
N TYR A 514 -12.34 25.76 -5.41
CA TYR A 514 -12.76 25.52 -4.03
C TYR A 514 -11.92 26.28 -3.02
N GLU A 515 -12.48 26.52 -1.83
CA GLU A 515 -11.75 27.13 -0.73
C GLU A 515 -10.85 26.10 -0.01
N GLY A 516 -9.54 26.25 -0.10
CA GLY A 516 -8.59 25.43 0.63
C GLY A 516 -8.81 25.51 2.15
N PRO A 517 -8.28 24.55 2.94
CA PRO A 517 -8.40 24.59 4.39
C PRO A 517 -7.70 25.78 5.08
N ASP A 518 -6.97 26.59 4.31
CA ASP A 518 -6.30 27.83 4.67
C ASP A 518 -6.96 29.07 4.04
N SER A 519 -8.21 28.94 3.59
CA SER A 519 -9.02 30.00 2.97
C SER A 519 -8.50 30.57 1.65
N ARG A 520 -7.55 29.89 0.99
CA ARG A 520 -7.13 30.24 -0.38
C ARG A 520 -7.99 29.52 -1.41
N GLN A 521 -8.41 30.21 -2.47
CA GLN A 521 -9.04 29.51 -3.60
C GLN A 521 -8.01 28.63 -4.32
N VAL A 522 -8.38 27.38 -4.54
CA VAL A 522 -7.62 26.39 -5.30
C VAL A 522 -8.47 25.95 -6.48
N GLY A 523 -7.92 26.04 -7.69
CA GLY A 523 -8.53 25.51 -8.90
C GLY A 523 -8.05 24.09 -9.18
N ILE A 524 -8.97 23.17 -9.46
CA ILE A 524 -8.69 21.83 -9.99
C ILE A 524 -9.18 21.80 -11.43
N GLY A 525 -8.26 21.71 -12.38
CA GLY A 525 -8.60 21.47 -13.78
C GLY A 525 -9.20 20.06 -13.95
N PHE A 526 -10.29 19.98 -14.68
CA PHE A 526 -10.96 18.73 -15.00
C PHE A 526 -10.72 18.39 -16.48
N PRO A 527 -9.82 17.44 -16.79
CA PRO A 527 -9.20 17.32 -18.11
C PRO A 527 -10.11 16.56 -19.10
N LEU A 528 -11.32 17.07 -19.35
CA LEU A 528 -12.30 16.48 -20.28
C LEU A 528 -11.72 16.24 -21.67
N SER A 529 -10.90 17.17 -22.16
CA SER A 529 -10.20 17.07 -23.44
C SER A 529 -9.35 15.80 -23.52
N THR A 530 -8.58 15.48 -22.47
CA THR A 530 -7.80 14.25 -22.36
C THR A 530 -8.71 13.01 -22.38
N ILE A 531 -9.85 13.04 -21.68
CA ILE A 531 -10.82 11.93 -21.67
C ILE A 531 -11.32 11.63 -23.07
N PHE A 532 -11.73 12.68 -23.77
CA PHE A 532 -12.40 12.54 -25.07
C PHE A 532 -11.42 12.30 -26.22
N SER A 533 -10.14 12.69 -26.08
CA SER A 533 -9.15 12.58 -27.15
C SER A 533 -8.24 11.36 -27.06
N ILE A 534 -7.89 10.88 -25.87
CA ILE A 534 -6.88 9.83 -25.66
C ILE A 534 -7.53 8.49 -25.26
N GLY A 535 -8.79 8.50 -24.81
CA GLY A 535 -9.39 7.32 -24.20
C GLY A 535 -8.75 6.99 -22.85
N TRP A 536 -8.75 5.71 -22.47
CA TRP A 536 -8.30 5.24 -21.15
C TRP A 536 -6.78 5.31 -20.92
N GLU A 537 -5.98 5.64 -21.94
CA GLU A 537 -4.50 5.59 -21.92
C GLU A 537 -3.84 6.68 -21.05
N ALA A 538 -4.62 7.52 -20.37
CA ALA A 538 -4.13 8.76 -19.76
C ALA A 538 -3.33 8.62 -18.45
N PHE A 539 -3.01 7.42 -17.93
CA PHE A 539 -2.40 7.29 -16.58
C PHE A 539 -1.40 6.16 -16.33
#